data_AF-A0A1D2UIW0-F1
#
_entry.id   AF-A0A1D2UIW0-F1
#
_cell.length_a   1.000
_cell.length_b   1.000
_cell.length_c   1.000
_cell.angle_alpha   90.00
_cell.angle_beta   90.00
_cell.angle_gamma   90.00
#
_symmetry.space_group_name_H-M   'P 1'
#
loop_
_entity.id
_entity.type
_entity.pdbx_description
1 polymer ?
#
loop_
_entity_poly.entity_id
_entity_poly.type
_entity_poly.pdbx_seq_one_letter_code
_entity_poly.pdbx_strand_id
1 'polypeptide(L)'
;MMVANHVSWLDIFLVQASAPASFVAKAEIRRWPLIGWLVAGAGTLFIERHRRHAIHDVNQHIERALREGRRVAVFPEGTTGAGDRLLPFHGNLIEAALRAGAPIVPVGIRYVDERGEMPEAVRFIGTTTFVISFFRVLGEPTVIAETHYLGPVSGATRQAVAAHARHAIAERLRLPFDDELPQVVRALRARGNPARG
;
A
#
# COMPACT_ATOMS: atom_id res chain seq x y z
N MET A 1 11.75 -8.21 -0.39
CA MET A 1 10.81 -7.13 -0.75
C MET A 1 9.76 -7.00 0.34
N MET A 2 9.45 -5.78 0.75
CA MET A 2 8.37 -5.49 1.70
C MET A 2 7.09 -5.14 0.94
N VAL A 3 5.96 -5.64 1.44
CA VAL A 3 4.63 -5.39 0.87
C VAL A 3 3.75 -4.88 2.00
N ALA A 4 3.35 -3.61 1.93
CA ALA A 4 2.64 -2.94 3.01
C ALA A 4 1.24 -2.50 2.59
N ASN A 5 0.27 -2.50 3.51
CA ASN A 5 -0.99 -1.79 3.28
C ASN A 5 -0.74 -0.28 3.22
N HIS A 6 -1.61 0.48 2.54
CA HIS A 6 -1.41 1.91 2.31
C HIS A 6 -2.55 2.73 2.91
N VAL A 7 -2.27 3.52 3.93
CA VAL A 7 -3.24 4.34 4.67
C VAL A 7 -2.96 5.81 4.49
N SER A 8 -1.69 6.22 4.51
CA SER A 8 -1.29 7.62 4.47
C SER A 8 0.03 7.84 3.73
N TRP A 9 0.28 9.08 3.32
CA TRP A 9 1.58 9.49 2.79
C TRP A 9 2.70 9.32 3.83
N LEU A 10 2.36 9.30 5.13
CA LEU A 10 3.27 9.01 6.24
C LEU A 10 3.89 7.60 6.18
N ASP A 11 3.23 6.64 5.51
CA ASP A 11 3.65 5.24 5.48
C ASP A 11 5.09 5.06 4.96
N ILE A 12 5.49 5.89 3.99
CA ILE A 12 6.85 5.88 3.42
C ILE A 12 7.88 6.22 4.50
N PHE A 13 7.61 7.25 5.31
CA PHE A 13 8.52 7.70 6.36
C PHE A 13 8.61 6.69 7.50
N LEU A 14 7.48 6.07 7.88
CA LEU A 14 7.46 5.03 8.90
C LEU A 14 8.34 3.84 8.51
N VAL A 15 8.14 3.33 7.30
CA VAL A 15 8.92 2.19 6.81
C VAL A 15 10.39 2.60 6.64
N GLN A 16 10.70 3.82 6.18
CA GLN A 16 12.09 4.31 6.13
C GLN A 16 12.75 4.35 7.50
N ALA A 17 12.04 4.83 8.52
CA ALA A 17 12.59 4.97 9.87
C ALA A 17 12.96 3.61 10.48
N SER A 18 12.18 2.56 10.22
CA SER A 18 12.42 1.23 10.79
C SER A 18 13.22 0.28 9.88
N ALA A 19 13.07 0.38 8.56
CA ALA A 19 13.64 -0.55 7.59
C ALA A 19 13.91 0.15 6.24
N PRO A 20 15.01 0.91 6.12
CA PRO A 20 15.26 1.74 4.94
C PRO A 20 15.17 0.98 3.61
N ALA A 21 14.30 1.45 2.70
CA ALA A 21 13.96 0.75 1.45
C ALA A 21 13.74 1.73 0.29
N SER A 22 13.93 1.28 -0.95
CA SER A 22 13.47 2.04 -2.11
C SER A 22 11.96 1.83 -2.30
N PHE A 23 11.21 2.91 -2.49
CA PHE A 23 9.78 2.88 -2.76
C PHE A 23 9.50 3.01 -4.25
N VAL A 24 8.35 2.52 -4.71
CA VAL A 24 7.85 2.82 -6.05
C VAL A 24 6.62 3.72 -5.94
N ALA A 25 6.73 4.95 -6.44
CA ALA A 25 5.68 5.95 -6.37
C ALA A 25 5.32 6.52 -7.76
N LYS A 26 4.12 7.09 -7.88
CA LYS A 26 3.70 7.81 -9.10
C LYS A 26 4.57 9.05 -9.29
N ALA A 27 5.02 9.31 -10.51
CA ALA A 27 5.84 10.49 -10.84
C ALA A 27 5.15 11.82 -10.49
N GLU A 28 3.82 11.86 -10.49
CA GLU A 28 3.02 13.01 -10.07
C GLU A 28 3.34 13.45 -8.63
N ILE A 29 3.68 12.51 -7.73
CA ILE A 29 4.03 12.81 -6.33
C ILE A 29 5.33 13.63 -6.24
N ARG A 30 6.25 13.47 -7.20
CA ARG A 30 7.48 14.28 -7.27
C ARG A 30 7.18 15.76 -7.46
N ARG A 31 6.05 16.10 -8.08
CA ARG A 31 5.65 17.50 -8.34
C ARG A 31 4.99 18.16 -7.15
N TRP A 32 4.76 17.44 -6.06
CA TRP A 32 4.12 18.03 -4.87
C TRP A 32 5.13 18.91 -4.12
N PRO A 33 4.79 20.17 -3.82
CA PRO A 33 5.67 21.06 -3.08
C PRO A 33 6.01 20.46 -1.71
N LEU A 34 7.26 20.61 -1.26
CA LEU A 34 7.85 20.07 -0.03
C LEU A 34 7.97 18.53 0.01
N ILE A 35 6.88 17.79 -0.24
CA ILE A 35 6.87 16.32 -0.19
C ILE A 35 7.62 15.67 -1.34
N GLY A 36 7.55 16.24 -2.55
CA GLY A 36 8.30 15.70 -3.68
C GLY A 36 9.79 15.61 -3.37
N TRP A 37 10.33 16.58 -2.62
CA TRP A 37 11.70 16.55 -2.11
C TRP A 37 11.89 15.53 -0.99
N LEU A 38 10.99 15.48 0.01
CA LEU A 38 11.09 14.52 1.13
C LEU A 38 11.02 13.06 0.65
N VAL A 39 10.08 12.75 -0.25
CA VAL A 39 9.89 11.41 -0.82
C VAL A 39 11.04 11.06 -1.77
N ALA A 40 11.60 12.04 -2.51
CA ALA A 40 12.81 11.83 -3.30
C ALA A 40 14.05 11.57 -2.42
N GLY A 41 14.18 12.31 -1.32
CA GLY A 41 15.24 12.09 -0.32
C GLY A 41 15.11 10.74 0.39
N ALA A 42 13.89 10.24 0.55
CA ALA A 42 13.55 8.91 1.04
C ALA A 42 13.78 7.79 -0.01
N GLY A 43 14.70 7.95 -0.96
CA GLY A 43 15.08 6.87 -1.89
C GLY A 43 13.96 6.33 -2.78
N THR A 44 12.92 7.13 -3.04
CA THR A 44 11.76 6.71 -3.83
C THR A 44 12.04 6.76 -5.33
N LEU A 45 11.78 5.64 -5.99
CA LEU A 45 11.74 5.50 -7.44
C LEU A 45 10.39 6.01 -7.96
N PHE A 46 10.43 7.14 -8.64
CA PHE A 46 9.25 7.76 -9.26
C PHE A 46 9.02 7.22 -10.68
N ILE A 47 7.79 6.82 -10.99
CA ILE A 47 7.46 6.20 -12.27
C ILE A 47 6.20 6.82 -12.88
N GLU A 48 6.29 7.18 -14.15
CA GLU A 48 5.18 7.67 -14.97
C GLU A 48 4.35 6.49 -15.50
N ARG A 49 3.12 6.32 -15.00
CA ARG A 49 2.21 5.23 -15.42
C ARG A 49 1.56 5.46 -16.79
N HIS A 50 1.88 6.56 -17.49
CA HIS A 50 1.22 6.96 -18.74
C HIS A 50 1.70 6.18 -19.98
N ARG A 51 2.69 5.28 -19.83
CA ARG A 51 3.17 4.42 -20.91
C ARG A 51 2.69 2.98 -20.72
N ARG A 52 2.22 2.34 -21.79
CA ARG A 52 1.78 0.92 -21.80
C ARG A 52 2.85 -0.05 -21.26
N HIS A 53 4.13 0.32 -21.30
CA HIS A 53 5.26 -0.48 -20.81
C HIS A 53 5.73 -0.15 -19.38
N ALA A 54 5.14 0.87 -18.72
CA ALA A 54 5.64 1.37 -17.45
C ALA A 54 5.75 0.27 -16.37
N ILE A 55 4.78 -0.64 -16.27
CA ILE A 55 4.80 -1.74 -15.28
C ILE A 55 5.95 -2.71 -15.53
N HIS A 56 6.30 -2.97 -16.79
CA HIS A 56 7.40 -3.86 -17.13
C HIS A 56 8.73 -3.26 -16.67
N ASP A 57 8.95 -1.98 -16.98
CA ASP A 57 10.16 -1.24 -16.60
C ASP A 57 10.29 -1.15 -15.06
N VAL A 58 9.16 -0.94 -14.37
CA VAL A 58 9.11 -0.99 -12.89
C VAL A 58 9.61 -2.33 -12.39
N ASN A 59 9.06 -3.42 -12.93
CA ASN A 59 9.38 -4.76 -12.47
C ASN A 59 10.85 -5.11 -12.72
N GLN A 60 11.41 -4.72 -13.88
CA GLN A 60 12.84 -4.88 -14.14
C GLN A 60 13.70 -4.11 -13.13
N HIS A 61 13.31 -2.88 -12.80
CA HIS A 61 14.07 -2.08 -11.84
C HIS A 61 14.00 -2.64 -10.41
N ILE A 62 12.80 -3.05 -9.97
CA ILE A 62 12.61 -3.73 -8.68
C ILE A 62 13.43 -5.03 -8.65
N GLU A 63 13.34 -5.85 -9.68
CA GLU A 63 14.07 -7.12 -9.78
C GLU A 63 15.59 -6.90 -9.65
N ARG A 64 16.13 -5.94 -10.42
CA ARG A 64 17.54 -5.56 -10.34
C ARG A 64 17.93 -5.10 -8.93
N ALA A 65 17.13 -4.23 -8.33
CA ALA A 65 17.38 -3.75 -6.97
C ALA A 65 17.44 -4.89 -5.94
N LEU A 66 16.49 -5.81 -6.02
CA LEU A 66 16.44 -6.96 -5.13
C LEU A 66 17.62 -7.91 -5.35
N ARG A 67 18.04 -8.15 -6.60
CA ARG A 67 19.23 -8.95 -6.93
C ARG A 67 20.53 -8.32 -6.42
N GLU A 68 20.60 -6.99 -6.37
CA GLU A 68 21.71 -6.23 -5.79
C GLU A 68 21.67 -6.20 -4.24
N GLY A 69 20.75 -6.93 -3.61
CA GLY A 69 20.60 -6.97 -2.15
C GLY A 69 19.92 -5.74 -1.54
N ARG A 70 19.36 -4.84 -2.37
CA ARG A 70 18.66 -3.65 -1.89
C ARG A 70 17.25 -4.02 -1.41
N ARG A 71 16.81 -3.35 -0.35
CA ARG A 71 15.42 -3.46 0.13
C ARG A 71 14.51 -2.61 -0.74
N VAL A 72 13.39 -3.18 -1.16
CA VAL A 72 12.32 -2.49 -1.90
C VAL A 72 11.02 -2.66 -1.13
N ALA A 73 10.25 -1.58 -1.01
CA ALA A 73 8.91 -1.55 -0.42
C ALA A 73 7.87 -1.14 -1.47
N VAL A 74 6.72 -1.83 -1.48
CA VAL A 74 5.61 -1.53 -2.39
C VAL A 74 4.27 -1.55 -1.65
N PHE A 75 3.33 -0.76 -2.17
CA PHE A 75 1.94 -0.71 -1.73
C PHE A 75 1.05 -1.38 -2.81
N PRO A 76 0.70 -2.67 -2.64
CA PRO A 76 0.01 -3.45 -3.66
C PRO A 76 -1.46 -3.05 -3.85
N GLU A 77 -2.03 -2.25 -2.94
CA GLU A 77 -3.37 -1.65 -3.08
C GLU A 77 -3.43 -0.64 -4.24
N GLY A 78 -2.29 -0.04 -4.59
CA GLY A 78 -2.20 0.94 -5.68
C GLY A 78 -2.84 2.30 -5.41
N THR A 79 -3.46 2.48 -4.25
CA THR A 79 -4.09 3.70 -3.71
C THR A 79 -4.06 3.64 -2.17
N THR A 80 -4.32 4.75 -1.51
CA THR A 80 -4.57 4.79 -0.06
C THR A 80 -5.99 4.31 0.26
N GLY A 81 -6.11 3.45 1.27
CA GLY A 81 -7.37 3.05 1.88
C GLY A 81 -7.73 3.92 3.08
N ALA A 82 -8.94 3.73 3.60
CA ALA A 82 -9.42 4.43 4.78
C ALA A 82 -8.76 3.97 6.08
N GLY A 83 -8.03 2.84 6.07
CA GLY A 83 -7.30 2.26 7.20
C GLY A 83 -8.12 1.33 8.10
N ASP A 84 -9.44 1.24 7.87
CA ASP A 84 -10.40 0.41 8.60
C ASP A 84 -10.69 -0.93 7.89
N ARG A 85 -10.22 -1.07 6.65
CA ARG A 85 -10.33 -2.26 5.81
C ARG A 85 -9.16 -2.34 4.86
N LEU A 86 -8.77 -3.55 4.46
CA LEU A 86 -7.71 -3.74 3.47
C LEU A 86 -8.28 -3.82 2.06
N LEU A 87 -7.77 -3.01 1.13
CA LEU A 87 -8.10 -3.11 -0.28
C LEU A 87 -7.47 -4.37 -0.92
N PRO A 88 -7.93 -4.80 -2.11
CA PRO A 88 -7.33 -5.93 -2.83
C PRO A 88 -5.86 -5.69 -3.20
N PHE A 89 -4.99 -6.65 -2.85
CA PHE A 89 -3.57 -6.57 -3.17
C PHE A 89 -3.29 -7.05 -4.61
N HIS A 90 -2.69 -6.19 -5.43
CA HIS A 90 -2.37 -6.49 -6.82
C HIS A 90 -1.00 -7.16 -6.94
N GLY A 91 -0.95 -8.34 -7.57
CA GLY A 91 0.28 -9.14 -7.71
C GLY A 91 1.30 -8.63 -8.74
N ASN A 92 1.04 -7.53 -9.46
CA ASN A 92 1.88 -7.10 -10.58
C ASN A 92 3.33 -6.77 -10.17
N LEU A 93 3.52 -6.11 -9.03
CA LEU A 93 4.86 -5.76 -8.52
C LEU A 93 5.52 -6.90 -7.74
N ILE A 94 4.72 -7.86 -7.26
CA ILE A 94 5.21 -9.06 -6.56
C ILE A 94 5.99 -9.96 -7.50
N GLU A 95 5.63 -9.99 -8.78
CA GLU A 95 6.33 -10.75 -9.80
C GLU A 95 7.84 -10.45 -9.86
N ALA A 96 8.24 -9.19 -9.66
CA ALA A 96 9.65 -8.80 -9.65
C ALA A 96 10.43 -9.47 -8.50
N ALA A 97 9.82 -9.59 -7.32
CA ALA A 97 10.46 -10.27 -6.19
C ALA A 97 10.53 -11.78 -6.42
N LEU A 98 9.50 -12.39 -7.01
CA LEU A 98 9.53 -13.81 -7.35
C LEU A 98 10.63 -14.12 -8.37
N ARG A 99 10.79 -13.30 -9.41
CA ARG A 99 11.88 -13.44 -10.39
C ARG A 99 13.26 -13.22 -9.80
N ALA A 100 13.38 -12.32 -8.82
CA ALA A 100 14.62 -12.10 -8.10
C ALA A 100 14.94 -13.20 -7.06
N GLY A 101 14.02 -14.14 -6.80
CA GLY A 101 14.15 -15.10 -5.70
C GLY A 101 14.15 -14.44 -4.31
N ALA A 102 13.62 -13.22 -4.21
CA ALA A 102 13.68 -12.43 -2.98
C ALA A 102 12.49 -12.76 -2.06
N PRO A 103 12.71 -12.88 -0.74
CA PRO A 103 11.61 -13.12 0.21
C PRO A 103 10.64 -11.94 0.20
N ILE A 104 9.35 -12.24 0.34
CA ILE A 104 8.29 -11.23 0.40
C ILE A 104 7.80 -11.13 1.84
N VAL A 105 8.01 -9.97 2.45
CA VAL A 105 7.73 -9.69 3.86
C VAL A 105 6.51 -8.77 3.94
N PRO A 106 5.36 -9.25 4.46
CA PRO A 106 4.21 -8.39 4.70
C PRO A 106 4.49 -7.40 5.83
N VAL A 107 4.01 -6.16 5.69
CA VAL A 107 4.14 -5.11 6.70
C VAL A 107 2.77 -4.49 6.96
N GLY A 108 2.25 -4.70 8.15
CA GLY A 108 1.00 -4.08 8.59
C GLY A 108 1.26 -2.68 9.15
N ILE A 109 0.58 -1.66 8.62
CA ILE A 109 0.64 -0.27 9.09
C ILE A 109 -0.72 0.11 9.65
N ARG A 110 -0.75 0.67 10.86
CA ARG A 110 -1.97 1.17 11.51
C ARG A 110 -1.66 2.47 12.25
N TYR A 111 -2.60 3.39 12.23
CA TYR A 111 -2.55 4.62 13.00
C TYR A 111 -3.63 4.60 14.07
N VAL A 112 -3.25 5.00 15.28
CA VAL A 112 -4.15 5.14 16.43
C VAL A 112 -3.88 6.43 17.19
N ASP A 113 -4.89 6.93 17.88
CA ASP A 113 -4.77 7.93 18.93
C ASP A 113 -4.50 7.25 20.29
N GLU A 114 -4.47 8.05 21.36
CA GLU A 114 -4.29 7.58 22.74
C GLU A 114 -5.42 6.65 23.23
N ARG A 115 -6.57 6.66 22.54
CA ARG A 115 -7.74 5.82 22.83
C ARG A 115 -7.72 4.53 22.02
N GLY A 116 -6.74 4.35 21.12
CA GLY A 116 -6.65 3.19 20.24
C GLY A 116 -7.50 3.30 18.97
N GLU A 117 -8.14 4.46 18.75
CA GLU A 117 -9.01 4.73 17.61
C GLU A 117 -8.22 5.37 16.47
N MET A 118 -8.65 5.15 15.22
CA MET A 118 -7.90 5.71 14.08
C MET A 118 -8.14 7.22 13.92
N PRO A 119 -7.10 8.07 14.02
CA PRO A 119 -7.27 9.52 13.98
C PRO A 119 -7.78 9.97 12.61
N GLU A 120 -8.78 10.86 12.59
CA GLU A 120 -9.33 11.42 11.35
C GLU A 120 -8.26 12.22 10.57
N ALA A 121 -7.32 12.84 11.29
CA ALA A 121 -6.22 13.61 10.70
C ALA A 121 -5.34 12.80 9.74
N VAL A 122 -5.22 11.49 9.96
CA VAL A 122 -4.33 10.62 9.17
C VAL A 122 -5.03 9.98 7.98
N ARG A 123 -6.38 9.99 7.94
CA ARG A 123 -7.15 9.41 6.84
C ARG A 123 -6.89 10.19 5.54
N PHE A 124 -6.25 9.54 4.55
CA PHE A 124 -5.98 10.13 3.24
C PHE A 124 -6.88 9.51 2.16
N ILE A 125 -8.18 9.83 2.20
CA ILE A 125 -9.20 9.29 1.28
C ILE A 125 -10.03 10.37 0.58
N GLY A 126 -10.63 10.02 -0.55
CA GLY A 126 -11.60 10.85 -1.28
C GLY A 126 -10.97 12.08 -1.94
N THR A 127 -11.57 13.25 -1.73
CA THR A 127 -11.11 14.55 -2.26
C THR A 127 -10.05 15.22 -1.38
N THR A 128 -9.59 14.53 -0.32
CA THR A 128 -8.57 15.05 0.59
C THR A 128 -7.29 15.33 -0.18
N THR A 129 -6.96 16.61 -0.33
CA THR A 129 -5.68 16.99 -0.91
C THR A 129 -4.57 16.75 0.10
N PHE A 130 -3.36 16.52 -0.41
CA PHE A 130 -2.17 16.38 0.42
C PHE A 130 -2.04 17.53 1.45
N VAL A 131 -2.23 18.78 1.01
CA VAL A 131 -2.09 19.97 1.85
C VAL A 131 -3.07 19.94 3.04
N ILE A 132 -4.32 19.52 2.79
CA ILE A 132 -5.33 19.41 3.85
C ILE A 132 -4.91 18.35 4.89
N SER A 133 -4.47 17.18 4.44
CA SER A 133 -4.01 16.12 5.35
C SER A 133 -2.75 16.53 6.12
N PHE A 134 -1.80 17.21 5.47
CA PHE A 134 -0.57 17.69 6.10
C PHE A 134 -0.85 18.62 7.29
N PHE A 135 -1.70 19.64 7.09
CA PHE A 135 -2.05 20.56 8.18
C PHE A 135 -2.88 19.88 9.28
N ARG A 136 -3.72 18.89 8.94
CA ARG A 136 -4.42 18.08 9.94
C ARG A 136 -3.46 17.29 10.80
N VAL A 137 -2.48 16.61 10.19
CA VAL A 137 -1.46 15.83 10.91
C VAL A 137 -0.62 16.74 11.82
N LEU A 138 -0.21 17.92 11.35
CA LEU A 138 0.54 18.88 12.18
C LEU A 138 -0.30 19.47 13.33
N GLY A 139 -1.61 19.56 13.16
CA GLY A 139 -2.54 20.05 14.18
C GLY A 139 -3.00 18.98 15.17
N GLU A 140 -2.70 17.71 14.92
CA GLU A 140 -3.08 16.61 15.79
C GLU A 140 -2.08 16.49 16.96
N PRO A 141 -2.52 16.56 18.24
CA PRO A 141 -1.60 16.54 19.38
C PRO A 141 -0.77 15.27 19.47
N THR A 142 -1.37 14.13 19.16
CA THR A 142 -0.72 12.81 19.24
C THR A 142 -1.21 11.92 18.10
N VAL A 143 -0.27 11.38 17.32
CA VAL A 143 -0.53 10.29 16.36
C VAL A 143 0.43 9.16 16.67
N ILE A 144 -0.10 7.99 17.04
CA ILE A 144 0.68 6.78 17.24
C ILE A 144 0.61 5.96 15.96
N ALA A 145 1.77 5.72 15.36
CA ALA A 145 1.90 4.86 14.19
C ALA A 145 2.52 3.52 14.58
N GLU A 146 1.87 2.43 14.22
CA GLU A 146 2.35 1.08 14.44
C GLU A 146 2.76 0.42 13.12
N THR A 147 3.95 -0.18 13.10
CA THR A 147 4.44 -0.99 11.99
C THR A 147 4.70 -2.42 12.45
N HIS A 148 4.05 -3.38 11.80
CA HIS A 148 4.10 -4.80 12.13
C HIS A 148 4.76 -5.58 10.98
N TYR A 149 6.05 -5.89 11.12
CA TYR A 149 6.79 -6.71 10.17
C TYR A 149 6.53 -8.20 10.42
N LEU A 150 6.01 -8.89 9.42
CA LEU A 150 5.58 -10.29 9.53
C LEU A 150 6.60 -11.27 8.95
N GLY A 151 6.37 -12.56 9.16
CA GLY A 151 7.17 -13.61 8.53
C GLY A 151 7.04 -13.59 6.99
N PRO A 152 8.07 -14.02 6.24
CA PRO A 152 7.99 -14.10 4.79
C PRO A 152 6.85 -15.00 4.32
N VAL A 153 6.17 -14.58 3.27
CA VAL A 153 5.08 -15.35 2.64
C VAL A 153 5.49 -15.90 1.28
N SER A 154 4.91 -17.04 0.94
CA SER A 154 5.12 -17.75 -0.33
C SER A 154 3.79 -18.23 -0.92
N GLY A 155 3.82 -18.67 -2.18
CA GLY A 155 2.65 -19.14 -2.91
C GLY A 155 2.99 -19.52 -4.35
N ALA A 156 2.14 -20.33 -4.98
CA ALA A 156 2.38 -20.86 -6.32
C ALA A 156 2.31 -19.81 -7.44
N THR A 157 1.60 -18.70 -7.20
CA THR A 157 1.42 -17.62 -8.17
C THR A 157 1.60 -16.27 -7.50
N ARG A 158 1.88 -15.23 -8.29
CA ARG A 158 1.97 -13.84 -7.79
C ARG A 158 0.68 -13.39 -7.10
N GLN A 159 -0.48 -13.87 -7.56
CA GLN A 159 -1.78 -13.58 -6.95
C GLN A 159 -1.95 -14.31 -5.61
N ALA A 160 -1.51 -15.57 -5.51
CA ALA A 160 -1.55 -16.33 -4.26
C ALA A 160 -0.66 -15.68 -3.19
N VAL A 161 0.54 -15.21 -3.58
CA VAL A 161 1.44 -14.50 -2.67
C VAL A 161 0.85 -13.15 -2.24
N ALA A 162 0.22 -12.41 -3.16
CA ALA A 162 -0.48 -11.16 -2.83
C ALA A 162 -1.61 -11.40 -1.80
N ALA A 163 -2.42 -12.44 -2.04
CA ALA A 163 -3.52 -12.80 -1.15
C ALA A 163 -3.02 -13.27 0.23
N HIS A 164 -1.94 -14.06 0.27
CA HIS A 164 -1.31 -14.50 1.52
C HIS A 164 -0.76 -13.30 2.31
N ALA A 165 -0.05 -12.37 1.67
CA ALA A 165 0.41 -11.14 2.31
C ALA A 165 -0.75 -10.32 2.89
N ARG A 166 -1.84 -10.16 2.12
CA ARG A 166 -3.05 -9.45 2.57
C ARG A 166 -3.70 -10.12 3.78
N HIS A 167 -3.83 -11.45 3.75
CA HIS A 167 -4.39 -12.21 4.87
C HIS A 167 -3.54 -12.07 6.14
N ALA A 168 -2.22 -12.22 6.03
CA ALA A 168 -1.31 -12.07 7.16
C ALA A 168 -1.44 -10.68 7.81
N ILE A 169 -1.54 -9.63 7.00
CA ILE A 169 -1.75 -8.26 7.49
C ILE A 169 -3.12 -8.10 8.14
N ALA A 170 -4.19 -8.60 7.50
CA ALA A 170 -5.54 -8.53 8.06
C ALA A 170 -5.66 -9.25 9.40
N GLU A 171 -5.07 -10.44 9.53
CA GLU A 171 -5.04 -11.18 10.78
C GLU A 171 -4.28 -10.40 11.86
N ARG A 172 -3.10 -9.87 11.53
CA ARG A 172 -2.27 -9.12 12.47
C ARG A 172 -2.96 -7.85 12.99
N LEU A 173 -3.59 -7.11 12.09
CA LEU A 173 -4.23 -5.84 12.37
C LEU A 173 -5.72 -5.98 12.76
N ARG A 174 -6.29 -7.19 12.66
CA ARG A 174 -7.72 -7.49 12.84
C ARG A 174 -8.62 -6.64 11.93
N LEU A 175 -8.20 -6.47 10.68
CA LEU A 175 -8.94 -5.67 9.70
C LEU A 175 -9.79 -6.56 8.78
N PRO A 176 -11.04 -6.16 8.48
CA PRO A 176 -11.83 -6.80 7.44
C PRO A 176 -11.26 -6.50 6.03
N PHE A 177 -11.67 -7.30 5.05
CA PHE A 177 -11.37 -7.05 3.64
C PHE A 177 -12.42 -6.14 3.01
N ASP A 178 -11.95 -5.21 2.16
CA ASP A 178 -12.81 -4.46 1.25
C ASP A 178 -13.05 -5.24 -0.06
N ASP A 179 -13.68 -6.40 0.05
CA ASP A 179 -14.06 -7.22 -1.10
C ASP A 179 -15.49 -6.92 -1.56
N GLU A 180 -16.12 -5.89 -0.99
CA GLU A 180 -17.48 -5.57 -1.37
C GLU A 180 -17.52 -5.07 -2.82
N LEU A 181 -18.32 -5.77 -3.64
CA LEU A 181 -18.59 -5.34 -5.01
C LEU A 181 -19.12 -3.89 -5.03
N PRO A 182 -18.74 -3.07 -6.04
CA PRO A 182 -19.32 -1.74 -6.21
C PRO A 182 -20.85 -1.80 -6.10
N GLN A 183 -21.46 -0.83 -5.45
CA GLN A 183 -22.92 -0.82 -5.21
C GLN A 183 -23.73 -1.08 -6.50
N VAL A 184 -23.23 -0.60 -7.64
CA VAL A 184 -23.83 -0.83 -8.97
C VAL A 184 -23.87 -2.32 -9.35
N VAL A 185 -22.83 -3.08 -9.03
CA VAL A 185 -22.75 -4.53 -9.33
C VAL A 185 -23.63 -5.33 -8.37
N ARG A 186 -23.72 -4.91 -7.10
CA ARG A 186 -24.69 -5.47 -6.14
C ARG A 186 -26.13 -5.25 -6.60
N ALA A 187 -26.46 -4.04 -7.06
CA ALA A 187 -27.78 -3.71 -7.60
C ALA A 187 -28.12 -4.51 -8.87
N LEU A 188 -27.16 -4.73 -9.77
CA LEU A 188 -27.35 -5.55 -10.96
C LEU A 188 -27.55 -7.03 -10.63
N ARG A 189 -26.81 -7.59 -9.66
CA ARG A 189 -27.02 -8.97 -9.19
C ARG A 189 -28.34 -9.16 -8.45
N ALA A 190 -28.77 -8.17 -7.67
CA ALA A 190 -30.08 -8.18 -7.01
C ALA A 190 -31.25 -8.12 -8.03
N ARG A 191 -31.06 -7.45 -9.17
CA ARG A 191 -32.03 -7.43 -10.28
C ARG A 191 -31.99 -8.66 -11.18
N GLY A 192 -30.90 -9.42 -11.17
CA GLY A 192 -30.68 -10.58 -12.02
C GLY A 192 -31.22 -11.91 -11.50
N ASN A 193 -31.94 -11.94 -10.37
CA ASN A 193 -32.54 -13.15 -9.82
C ASN A 193 -34.06 -13.00 -9.63
N PRO A 194 -34.88 -13.04 -10.69
CA PRO A 194 -36.26 -13.44 -10.53
C PRO A 194 -36.26 -14.96 -10.25
N ALA A 195 -36.86 -15.31 -9.12
CA ALA A 195 -37.09 -16.66 -8.64
C ALA A 195 -37.33 -17.69 -9.76
N ARG A 196 -36.64 -18.84 -9.68
CA ARG A 196 -37.16 -20.10 -10.20
C ARG A 196 -38.30 -20.54 -9.27
N GLY A 197 -39.50 -20.04 -9.56
CA GLY A 197 -40.77 -20.63 -9.15
C GLY A 197 -41.33 -21.47 -10.29
#